data_AF-A0AA38LUP7-F1
#
_entry.id   AF-A0AA38LUP7-F1
#
_cell.length_a   1.000
_cell.length_b   1.000
_cell.length_c   1.000
_cell.angle_alpha   90.00
_cell.angle_beta   90.00
_cell.angle_gamma   90.00
#
_symmetry.space_group_name_H-M   'P 1'
#
loop_
_entity.id
_entity.type
_entity.pdbx_description
1 polymer ?
#
loop_
_entity_poly.entity_id
_entity_poly.type
_entity_poly.pdbx_seq_one_letter_code
_entity_poly.pdbx_strand_id
1 'polypeptide(L)'
;GEVIGNYRKTFRFETDKNWAREGDGFKHFDLGAPLGRVGLGICMDADMNPKDFVAPWDAFELASYARKNAIDTLVVPMNWLDAPVEPPNAPPPQDPDAPSESTLNYWAARLTPLHDPTPDYAELGAADGAENGGKEVIFVGCNRVGTEEGTTFIGTSCVMTVSSDPSRIELVDCCTISEERVLVTTVS
;
A
#
# COMPACT_ATOMS: atom_id res chain seq x y z
N GLY A 1 8.04 -24.39 -7.61
CA GLY A 1 7.16 -23.64 -6.70
C GLY A 1 5.73 -24.04 -6.98
N GLU A 2 4.92 -24.20 -5.94
CA GLU A 2 3.48 -24.43 -6.04
C GLU A 2 2.73 -23.09 -5.97
N VAL A 3 1.67 -22.93 -6.76
CA VAL A 3 0.86 -21.70 -6.74
C VAL A 3 -0.15 -21.82 -5.60
N ILE A 4 0.06 -21.06 -4.54
CA ILE A 4 -0.81 -21.03 -3.35
C ILE A 4 -2.08 -20.21 -3.60
N GLY A 5 -2.02 -19.22 -4.50
CA GLY A 5 -3.14 -18.34 -4.74
C GLY A 5 -2.95 -17.39 -5.92
N ASN A 6 -4.05 -16.75 -6.30
CA ASN A 6 -4.08 -15.69 -7.30
C ASN A 6 -4.94 -14.53 -6.81
N TYR A 7 -4.37 -13.32 -6.85
CA TYR A 7 -5.07 -12.07 -6.56
C TYR A 7 -5.31 -11.30 -7.86
N ARG A 8 -6.49 -10.69 -7.97
CA ARG A 8 -6.87 -9.81 -9.08
C ARG A 8 -7.20 -8.45 -8.50
N LYS A 9 -6.67 -7.40 -9.13
CA LYS A 9 -6.87 -6.01 -8.72
C LYS A 9 -8.36 -5.73 -8.53
N THR A 10 -8.72 -5.19 -7.36
CA THR A 10 -10.12 -4.96 -6.99
C THR A 10 -10.60 -3.64 -7.56
N PHE A 11 -9.82 -2.57 -7.40
CA PHE A 11 -10.11 -1.25 -7.91
C PHE A 11 -9.30 -0.97 -9.17
N ARG A 12 -9.97 -0.75 -10.31
CA ARG A 12 -9.30 -0.48 -11.59
C ARG A 12 -8.90 0.98 -11.73
N PHE A 13 -7.71 1.21 -12.30
CA PHE A 13 -7.34 2.52 -12.82
C PHE A 13 -7.94 2.73 -14.22
N GLU A 14 -7.97 3.97 -14.72
CA GLU A 14 -8.56 4.29 -16.03
C GLU A 14 -8.00 3.43 -17.17
N THR A 15 -6.69 3.19 -17.15
CA THR A 15 -6.01 2.36 -18.15
C THR A 15 -6.48 0.90 -18.11
N ASP A 16 -6.84 0.37 -16.94
CA ASP A 16 -7.29 -1.02 -16.77
C ASP A 16 -8.71 -1.24 -17.30
N LYS A 17 -9.55 -0.20 -17.31
CA LYS A 17 -10.99 -0.32 -17.65
C LYS A 17 -11.23 -0.83 -19.06
N ASN A 18 -10.28 -0.59 -19.97
CA ASN A 18 -10.39 -0.94 -21.39
C ASN A 18 -10.04 -2.40 -21.71
N TRP A 19 -9.32 -3.11 -20.83
CA TRP A 19 -8.80 -4.44 -21.14
C TRP A 19 -8.87 -5.46 -20.00
N ALA A 20 -9.08 -5.02 -18.76
CA ALA A 20 -9.13 -5.88 -17.58
C ALA A 20 -10.49 -5.89 -16.87
N ARG A 21 -10.82 -7.02 -16.24
CA ARG A 21 -11.97 -7.19 -15.35
C ARG A 21 -11.54 -7.02 -13.89
N GLU A 22 -12.44 -6.48 -13.08
CA GLU A 22 -12.26 -6.35 -11.62
C GLU A 22 -12.15 -7.72 -10.97
N GLY A 23 -11.36 -7.80 -9.90
CA GLY A 23 -11.35 -8.92 -8.98
C GLY A 23 -12.61 -8.97 -8.10
N ASP A 24 -12.76 -10.07 -7.37
CA ASP A 24 -13.90 -10.32 -6.48
C ASP A 24 -13.75 -9.65 -5.09
N GLY A 25 -12.80 -8.74 -4.93
CA GLY A 25 -12.42 -8.13 -3.65
C GLY A 25 -11.02 -8.51 -3.16
N PHE A 26 -10.63 -7.91 -2.04
CA PHE A 26 -9.35 -8.16 -1.39
C PHE A 26 -9.20 -9.62 -0.94
N LYS A 27 -7.98 -10.15 -1.05
CA LYS A 27 -7.65 -11.52 -0.64
C LYS A 27 -6.40 -11.54 0.21
N HIS A 28 -6.33 -12.56 1.06
CA HIS A 28 -5.14 -12.89 1.84
C HIS A 28 -4.85 -14.38 1.74
N PHE A 29 -3.61 -14.76 2.04
CA PHE A 29 -3.14 -16.14 2.02
C PHE A 29 -2.34 -16.42 3.30
N ASP A 30 -2.62 -17.53 3.95
CA ASP A 30 -1.89 -17.98 5.13
C ASP A 30 -0.66 -18.77 4.68
N LEU A 31 0.53 -18.17 4.82
CA LEU A 31 1.80 -18.76 4.38
C LEU A 31 2.62 -19.37 5.53
N GLY A 32 2.18 -19.17 6.78
CA GLY A 32 2.90 -19.61 7.97
C GLY A 32 4.14 -18.76 8.26
N ALA A 33 4.81 -19.04 9.37
CA ALA A 33 6.02 -18.31 9.75
C ALA A 33 7.15 -18.48 8.70
N PRO A 34 7.91 -17.42 8.38
CA PRO A 34 7.90 -16.10 9.03
C PRO A 34 6.91 -15.09 8.43
N LEU A 35 6.29 -15.37 7.28
CA LEU A 35 5.44 -14.40 6.56
C LEU A 35 4.04 -14.21 7.18
N GLY A 36 3.57 -15.21 7.91
CA GLY A 36 2.25 -15.22 8.53
C GLY A 36 1.14 -15.17 7.48
N ARG A 37 0.15 -14.33 7.74
CA ARG A 37 -0.95 -14.03 6.83
C ARG A 37 -0.57 -12.87 5.92
N VAL A 38 -0.52 -13.13 4.63
CA VAL A 38 -0.14 -12.15 3.61
C VAL A 38 -1.36 -11.59 2.92
N GLY A 39 -1.58 -10.28 3.03
CA GLY A 39 -2.57 -9.53 2.26
C GLY A 39 -1.96 -8.99 0.97
N LEU A 40 -2.77 -8.91 -0.09
CA LEU A 40 -2.36 -8.37 -1.38
C LEU A 40 -3.29 -7.23 -1.80
N GLY A 41 -2.68 -6.15 -2.28
CA GLY A 41 -3.33 -5.09 -3.06
C GLY A 41 -2.49 -4.76 -4.28
N ILE A 42 -3.07 -4.24 -5.36
CA ILE A 42 -2.32 -3.78 -6.54
C ILE A 42 -2.60 -2.29 -6.78
N CYS A 43 -1.56 -1.46 -6.71
CA CYS A 43 -1.56 -0.03 -7.04
C CYS A 43 -2.78 0.74 -6.50
N MET A 44 -3.80 0.92 -7.33
CA MET A 44 -5.08 1.55 -6.98
C MET A 44 -5.82 0.86 -5.82
N ASP A 45 -5.50 -0.39 -5.50
CA ASP A 45 -6.04 -1.00 -4.30
C ASP A 45 -5.52 -0.35 -3.00
N ALA A 46 -4.31 0.21 -3.02
CA ALA A 46 -3.78 1.04 -1.94
C ALA A 46 -4.32 2.49 -2.02
N ASP A 47 -4.81 2.90 -3.19
CA ASP A 47 -5.45 4.18 -3.45
C ASP A 47 -6.97 4.07 -3.49
N MET A 48 -7.67 4.25 -2.37
CA MET A 48 -9.10 4.60 -2.49
C MET A 48 -9.26 6.08 -2.65
N ASN A 49 -8.71 6.59 -3.75
CA ASN A 49 -9.55 7.49 -4.49
C ASN A 49 -10.72 6.64 -5.01
N PRO A 50 -11.95 6.96 -4.62
CA PRO A 50 -13.04 6.00 -4.66
C PRO A 50 -13.30 5.41 -6.03
N LYS A 51 -14.10 4.33 -6.08
CA LYS A 51 -14.88 3.97 -7.28
C LYS A 51 -15.40 5.25 -7.96
N ASP A 52 -14.75 5.64 -9.05
CA ASP A 52 -15.03 6.84 -9.84
C ASP A 52 -15.08 8.18 -9.04
N PHE A 53 -14.23 8.37 -8.02
CA PHE A 53 -14.17 9.58 -7.17
C PHE A 53 -15.41 9.84 -6.27
N VAL A 54 -16.26 8.84 -6.02
CA VAL A 54 -17.55 8.98 -5.30
C VAL A 54 -17.54 8.63 -3.80
N ALA A 55 -16.81 7.60 -3.37
CA ALA A 55 -16.76 7.17 -1.96
C ALA A 55 -15.98 8.13 -1.03
N PRO A 56 -16.11 7.96 0.30
CA PRO A 56 -15.40 8.80 1.26
C PRO A 56 -13.89 8.51 1.31
N TRP A 57 -13.06 9.55 1.48
CA TRP A 57 -11.60 9.44 1.62
C TRP A 57 -11.16 8.57 2.81
N ASP A 58 -11.99 8.53 3.86
CA ASP A 58 -11.80 7.82 5.13
C ASP A 58 -12.23 6.34 5.09
N ALA A 59 -12.64 5.80 3.93
CA ALA A 59 -13.05 4.40 3.84
C ALA A 59 -11.88 3.42 4.03
N PHE A 60 -10.67 3.80 3.60
CA PHE A 60 -9.41 3.05 3.74
C PHE A 60 -9.56 1.53 3.56
N GLU A 61 -10.31 1.06 2.57
CA GLU A 61 -10.85 -0.30 2.53
C GLU A 61 -9.77 -1.40 2.56
N LEU A 62 -8.55 -1.16 2.07
CA LEU A 62 -7.43 -2.11 2.10
C LEU A 62 -6.79 -2.17 3.49
N ALA A 63 -6.53 -1.03 4.11
CA ALA A 63 -6.00 -0.97 5.47
C ALA A 63 -7.02 -1.48 6.49
N SER A 64 -8.29 -1.12 6.32
CA SER A 64 -9.43 -1.65 7.09
C SER A 64 -9.58 -3.16 6.91
N TYR A 65 -9.47 -3.67 5.67
CA TYR A 65 -9.44 -5.11 5.40
C TYR A 65 -8.25 -5.78 6.08
N ALA A 66 -7.06 -5.16 6.01
CA ALA A 66 -5.85 -5.70 6.60
C ALA A 66 -5.96 -5.81 8.14
N ARG A 67 -6.49 -4.77 8.79
CA ARG A 67 -6.79 -4.77 10.23
C ARG A 67 -7.79 -5.88 10.58
N LYS A 68 -8.95 -5.89 9.93
CA LYS A 68 -10.05 -6.83 10.20
C LYS A 68 -9.64 -8.30 10.04
N ASN A 69 -8.75 -8.58 9.09
CA ASN A 69 -8.28 -9.94 8.81
C ASN A 69 -6.95 -10.27 9.51
N ALA A 70 -6.45 -9.42 10.40
CA ALA A 70 -5.20 -9.62 11.14
C ALA A 70 -4.00 -9.97 10.22
N ILE A 71 -3.85 -9.24 9.12
CA ILE A 71 -2.74 -9.39 8.17
C ILE A 71 -1.40 -9.13 8.88
N ASP A 72 -0.41 -9.99 8.65
CA ASP A 72 0.97 -9.82 9.12
C ASP A 72 1.80 -9.00 8.12
N THR A 73 1.68 -9.35 6.84
CA THR A 73 2.43 -8.71 5.75
C THR A 73 1.48 -8.25 4.65
N LEU A 74 1.48 -6.96 4.34
CA LEU A 74 0.72 -6.37 3.25
C LEU A 74 1.65 -6.06 2.07
N VAL A 75 1.50 -6.81 0.98
CA VAL A 75 2.32 -6.63 -0.23
C VAL A 75 1.52 -5.90 -1.29
N VAL A 76 2.09 -4.82 -1.82
CA VAL A 76 1.43 -3.99 -2.82
C VAL A 76 2.35 -3.74 -4.02
N PRO A 77 2.20 -4.52 -5.11
CA PRO A 77 2.81 -4.19 -6.40
C PRO A 77 2.11 -2.98 -7.03
N MET A 78 2.87 -2.04 -7.55
CA MET A 78 2.37 -0.74 -8.01
C MET A 78 2.99 -0.29 -9.32
N ASN A 79 2.18 0.52 -10.03
CA ASN A 79 2.59 1.36 -11.14
C ASN A 79 2.15 2.81 -10.82
N TRP A 80 2.57 3.30 -9.65
CA TRP A 80 2.21 4.60 -9.12
C TRP A 80 2.92 5.72 -9.88
N LEU A 81 2.15 6.75 -10.23
CA LEU A 81 2.58 7.83 -11.10
C LEU A 81 3.21 8.97 -10.31
N ASP A 82 4.16 9.65 -10.94
CA ASP A 82 4.55 11.00 -10.53
C ASP A 82 3.46 11.95 -11.01
N ALA A 83 2.53 12.33 -10.14
CA ALA A 83 1.37 13.14 -10.53
C ALA A 83 1.85 14.51 -11.04
N PRO A 84 1.65 14.84 -12.33
CA PRO A 84 2.08 16.12 -12.85
C PRO A 84 1.14 17.20 -12.31
N VAL A 85 1.65 18.08 -11.46
CA VAL A 85 0.95 19.32 -11.16
C VAL A 85 1.25 20.28 -12.30
N GLU A 86 0.23 20.74 -13.02
CA GLU A 86 0.44 21.68 -14.13
C GLU A 86 0.94 23.05 -13.63
N PRO A 87 1.80 23.74 -14.40
CA PRO A 87 2.20 25.11 -14.09
C PRO A 87 0.99 26.03 -13.90
N PRO A 88 1.01 26.96 -12.92
CA PRO A 88 2.17 27.41 -12.16
C PRO A 88 2.47 26.59 -10.89
N ASN A 89 1.69 25.56 -10.58
CA ASN A 89 1.80 24.79 -9.34
C ASN A 89 2.70 23.56 -9.47
N ALA A 90 3.40 23.40 -10.60
CA ALA A 90 4.37 22.33 -10.80
C ALA A 90 5.39 22.32 -9.65
N PRO A 91 5.51 21.21 -8.89
CA PRO A 91 6.54 21.11 -7.90
C PRO A 91 7.92 21.26 -8.56
N PRO A 92 8.93 21.74 -7.82
CA PRO A 92 10.29 21.74 -8.33
C PRO A 92 10.70 20.31 -8.76
N PRO A 93 11.64 20.18 -9.71
CA PRO A 93 12.16 18.87 -10.09
C PRO A 93 12.61 18.08 -8.86
N GLN A 94 12.15 16.85 -8.74
CA GLN A 94 12.55 15.95 -7.66
C GLN A 94 13.99 15.46 -7.87
N ASP A 95 14.70 15.19 -6.78
CA ASP A 95 16.04 14.61 -6.83
C ASP A 95 15.94 13.13 -7.27
N PRO A 96 16.54 12.72 -8.40
CA PRO A 96 16.49 11.35 -8.89
C PRO A 96 17.12 10.33 -7.93
N ASP A 97 18.05 10.78 -7.07
CA ASP A 97 18.77 9.95 -6.11
C ASP A 97 18.09 9.92 -4.72
N ALA A 98 16.92 10.57 -4.59
CA ALA A 98 16.10 10.56 -3.38
C ALA A 98 14.77 9.82 -3.61
N PRO A 99 14.11 9.31 -2.56
CA PRO A 99 12.73 8.86 -2.63
C PRO A 99 11.74 10.03 -2.71
N SER A 100 10.52 9.77 -3.19
CA SER A 100 9.43 10.74 -3.16
C SER A 100 8.78 10.81 -1.77
N GLU A 101 9.12 11.83 -0.98
CA GLU A 101 8.55 12.03 0.36
C GLU A 101 7.02 12.19 0.32
N SER A 102 6.48 12.87 -0.69
CA SER A 102 5.04 13.05 -0.85
C SER A 102 4.32 11.71 -1.04
N THR A 103 4.91 10.83 -1.84
CA THR A 103 4.38 9.47 -2.09
C THR A 103 4.47 8.60 -0.85
N LEU A 104 5.60 8.63 -0.14
CA LEU A 104 5.76 7.90 1.13
C LEU A 104 4.74 8.35 2.18
N ASN A 105 4.59 9.66 2.36
CA ASN A 105 3.61 10.24 3.27
C ASN A 105 2.18 9.90 2.86
N TYR A 106 1.90 9.87 1.55
CA TYR A 106 0.61 9.46 1.02
C TYR A 106 0.30 8.01 1.40
N TRP A 107 1.20 7.07 1.09
CA TRP A 107 0.99 5.66 1.41
C TRP A 107 0.88 5.45 2.92
N ALA A 108 1.72 6.10 3.73
CA ALA A 108 1.62 6.06 5.19
C ALA A 108 0.25 6.55 5.69
N ALA A 109 -0.26 7.66 5.13
CA ALA A 109 -1.59 8.17 5.46
C ALA A 109 -2.71 7.19 5.05
N ARG A 110 -2.56 6.45 3.96
CA ARG A 110 -3.52 5.40 3.56
C ARG A 110 -3.51 4.18 4.50
N LEU A 111 -2.48 4.01 5.31
CA LEU A 111 -2.38 2.97 6.35
C LEU A 111 -2.91 3.43 7.72
N THR A 112 -3.66 4.55 7.77
CA THR A 112 -4.28 5.09 9.00
C THR A 112 -4.98 4.03 9.86
N PRO A 113 -5.87 3.17 9.32
CA PRO A 113 -6.54 2.16 10.14
C PRO A 113 -5.61 1.16 10.82
N LEU A 114 -4.36 1.00 10.38
CA LEU A 114 -3.43 0.04 10.98
C LEU A 114 -2.70 0.59 12.22
N HIS A 115 -2.60 1.92 12.36
CA HIS A 115 -1.90 2.55 13.48
C HIS A 115 -2.77 3.48 14.33
N ASP A 116 -3.86 4.04 13.79
CA ASP A 116 -4.75 4.94 14.53
C ASP A 116 -5.77 4.14 15.36
N PRO A 117 -5.81 4.36 16.70
CA PRO A 117 -6.77 3.73 17.59
C PRO A 117 -8.14 4.45 17.66
N THR A 118 -8.44 5.41 16.79
CA THR A 118 -9.75 6.08 16.77
C THR A 118 -10.92 5.08 16.75
N PRO A 119 -12.04 5.38 17.45
CA PRO A 119 -13.11 4.41 17.72
C PRO A 119 -13.66 3.73 16.46
N ASP A 120 -13.83 4.48 15.37
CA ASP A 120 -14.36 3.97 14.10
C ASP A 120 -13.48 2.87 13.49
N TYR A 121 -12.16 2.92 13.66
CA TYR A 121 -11.24 1.86 13.23
C TYR A 121 -11.00 0.81 14.32
N ALA A 122 -11.07 1.19 15.60
CA ALA A 122 -10.96 0.28 16.73
C ALA A 122 -12.10 -0.75 16.75
N GLU A 123 -13.30 -0.35 16.34
CA GLU A 123 -14.48 -1.22 16.25
C GLU A 123 -14.47 -2.18 15.04
N LEU A 124 -13.56 -2.01 14.07
CA LEU A 124 -13.42 -2.93 12.91
C LEU A 124 -12.86 -4.31 13.29
N GLY A 125 -12.59 -4.51 14.57
CA GLY A 125 -12.39 -5.81 15.19
C GLY A 125 -10.95 -6.26 15.17
N ALA A 126 -10.40 -6.44 16.38
CA ALA A 126 -9.50 -7.55 16.65
C ALA A 126 -10.24 -8.84 16.25
N ALA A 127 -9.60 -9.70 15.43
CA ALA A 127 -10.14 -11.02 15.15
C ALA A 127 -10.52 -11.73 16.48
N ASP A 128 -11.56 -12.55 16.50
CA ASP A 128 -11.97 -13.29 17.71
C ASP A 128 -10.75 -13.95 18.39
N GLY A 129 -10.39 -13.44 19.57
CA GLY A 129 -9.25 -13.93 20.37
C GLY A 129 -7.92 -13.18 20.22
N ALA A 130 -7.83 -12.11 19.43
CA ALA A 130 -6.67 -11.22 19.43
C ALA A 130 -6.73 -10.31 20.67
N GLU A 131 -5.70 -10.36 21.50
CA GLU A 131 -5.55 -9.45 22.64
C GLU A 131 -5.61 -8.00 22.14
N ASN A 132 -6.15 -7.09 22.97
CA ASN A 132 -6.31 -5.66 22.69
C ASN A 132 -4.99 -4.89 22.41
N GLY A 133 -3.88 -5.58 22.18
CA GLY A 133 -2.60 -5.01 21.76
C GLY A 133 -2.56 -4.89 20.24
N GLY A 134 -2.21 -3.70 19.75
CA GLY A 134 -2.03 -3.45 18.33
C GLY A 134 -1.00 -4.41 17.72
N LYS A 135 -1.39 -5.16 16.69
CA LYS A 135 -0.47 -6.02 15.93
C LYS A 135 0.36 -5.18 14.98
N GLU A 136 1.66 -5.45 14.90
CA GLU A 136 2.52 -4.86 13.87
C GLU A 136 2.24 -5.49 12.51
N VAL A 137 2.14 -4.65 11.47
CA VAL A 137 1.96 -5.04 10.08
C VAL A 137 3.15 -4.55 9.27
N ILE A 138 3.75 -5.45 8.48
CA ILE A 138 4.81 -5.12 7.54
C ILE A 138 4.16 -4.73 6.21
N PHE A 139 4.35 -3.48 5.78
CA PHE A 139 3.94 -3.00 4.47
C PHE A 139 5.11 -3.07 3.49
N VAL A 140 4.89 -3.65 2.32
CA VAL A 140 5.87 -3.78 1.24
C VAL A 140 5.30 -3.17 -0.03
N GLY A 141 5.75 -1.97 -0.38
CA GLY A 141 5.40 -1.28 -1.61
C GLY A 141 6.43 -1.57 -2.71
N CYS A 142 5.99 -2.20 -3.80
CA CYS A 142 6.86 -2.52 -4.95
C CYS A 142 6.40 -1.71 -6.16
N ASN A 143 6.97 -0.53 -6.35
CA ASN A 143 6.59 0.37 -7.43
C ASN A 143 7.67 0.44 -8.53
N ARG A 144 7.23 0.46 -9.79
CA ARG A 144 8.14 0.57 -10.95
C ARG A 144 8.69 1.99 -11.13
N VAL A 145 9.77 2.08 -11.89
CA VAL A 145 10.37 3.32 -12.39
C VAL A 145 10.19 3.44 -13.91
N GLY A 146 10.58 4.60 -14.45
CA GLY A 146 10.64 4.87 -15.88
C GLY A 146 9.43 5.64 -16.43
N THR A 147 9.38 5.79 -17.75
CA THR A 147 8.35 6.55 -18.47
C THR A 147 7.76 5.71 -19.58
N GLU A 148 6.44 5.74 -19.72
CA GLU A 148 5.69 5.03 -20.76
C GLU A 148 4.61 5.98 -21.33
N GLU A 149 4.59 6.17 -22.65
CA GLU A 149 3.61 7.04 -23.33
C GLU A 149 3.48 8.45 -22.70
N GLY A 150 4.59 9.02 -22.23
CA GLY A 150 4.64 10.35 -21.60
C GLY A 150 4.21 10.39 -20.13
N THR A 151 3.88 9.23 -19.54
CA THR A 151 3.56 9.08 -18.12
C THR A 151 4.76 8.53 -17.35
N THR A 152 5.16 9.18 -16.27
CA THR A 152 6.32 8.77 -15.45
C THR A 152 5.87 8.09 -14.17
N PHE A 153 6.54 6.99 -13.82
CA PHE A 153 6.33 6.27 -12.57
C PHE A 153 7.31 6.74 -11.50
N ILE A 154 6.82 6.91 -10.26
CA ILE A 154 7.55 7.61 -9.19
C ILE A 154 8.56 6.73 -8.43
N GLY A 155 8.74 5.45 -8.81
CA GLY A 155 9.63 4.54 -8.10
C GLY A 155 9.29 4.49 -6.62
N THR A 156 10.28 4.72 -5.74
CA THR A 156 10.05 4.83 -4.30
C THR A 156 9.53 3.52 -3.68
N SER A 157 9.90 2.36 -4.23
CA SER A 157 9.62 1.07 -3.57
C SER A 157 10.11 1.10 -2.11
N CYS A 158 9.34 0.58 -1.16
CA CYS A 158 9.64 0.76 0.26
C CYS A 158 9.14 -0.41 1.13
N VAL A 159 9.73 -0.49 2.31
CA VAL A 159 9.27 -1.34 3.41
C VAL A 159 8.97 -0.45 4.62
N MET A 160 7.78 -0.57 5.18
CA MET A 160 7.38 0.13 6.40
C MET A 160 6.88 -0.88 7.45
N THR A 161 7.11 -0.62 8.72
CA THR A 161 6.41 -1.28 9.82
C THR A 161 5.37 -0.35 10.38
N VAL A 162 4.18 -0.90 10.66
CA VAL A 162 3.03 -0.15 11.13
C VAL A 162 2.46 -0.84 12.36
N SER A 163 2.35 -0.12 13.47
CA SER A 163 1.84 -0.65 14.73
C SER A 163 0.82 0.28 15.32
N SER A 164 -0.20 -0.29 15.97
CA SER A 164 -1.22 0.46 16.71
C SER A 164 -0.91 0.62 18.19
N ASP A 165 0.02 -0.16 18.77
CA ASP A 165 0.41 -0.05 20.17
C ASP A 165 1.93 -0.28 20.42
N PRO A 166 2.72 0.78 20.68
CA PRO A 166 2.34 2.18 20.49
C PRO A 166 2.05 2.46 19.00
N SER A 167 1.19 3.44 18.75
CA SER A 167 0.91 3.94 17.40
C SER A 167 2.20 4.46 16.76
N ARG A 168 2.65 3.80 15.69
CA ARG A 168 3.84 4.19 14.93
C ARG A 168 3.78 3.72 13.48
N ILE A 169 4.37 4.50 12.59
CA ILE A 169 4.81 4.08 11.27
C ILE A 169 6.32 4.33 11.22
N GLU A 170 7.08 3.31 10.86
CA GLU A 170 8.53 3.41 10.67
C GLU A 170 8.87 3.00 9.23
N LEU A 171 9.56 3.88 8.52
CA LEU A 171 10.14 3.57 7.23
C LEU A 171 11.43 2.78 7.47
N VAL A 172 11.41 1.48 7.12
CA VAL A 172 12.56 0.58 7.33
C VAL A 172 13.62 0.84 6.28
N ASP A 173 13.22 0.87 5.00
CA ASP A 173 14.10 1.16 3.87
C ASP A 173 13.28 1.54 2.63
N CYS A 174 13.89 2.27 1.69
CA CYS A 174 13.25 2.64 0.43
C CYS A 174 14.25 2.81 -0.72
N CYS A 175 13.72 2.68 -1.93
CA CYS A 175 14.38 3.00 -3.18
C CYS A 175 14.19 4.47 -3.54
N THR A 176 15.04 4.97 -4.44
CA THR A 176 14.88 6.30 -5.04
C THR A 176 13.75 6.34 -6.06
N ILE A 177 13.44 7.52 -6.59
CA ILE A 177 12.45 7.67 -7.66
C ILE A 177 12.89 7.11 -9.01
N SER A 178 14.19 6.83 -9.21
CA SER A 178 14.75 6.50 -10.52
C SER A 178 15.51 5.18 -10.60
N GLU A 179 15.76 4.50 -9.48
CA GLU A 179 16.60 3.30 -9.47
C GLU A 179 15.85 2.01 -9.84
N GLU A 180 16.46 1.19 -10.70
CA GLU A 180 16.10 -0.23 -10.88
C GLU A 180 16.92 -1.07 -9.90
N ARG A 181 16.32 -1.47 -8.78
CA ARG A 181 17.02 -2.16 -7.69
C ARG A 181 16.18 -3.24 -7.04
N VAL A 182 16.85 -4.26 -6.50
CA VAL A 182 16.28 -5.17 -5.50
C VAL A 182 16.61 -4.65 -4.11
N LEU A 183 15.59 -4.19 -3.38
CA LEU A 183 15.70 -3.81 -1.97
C LEU A 183 15.71 -5.06 -1.10
N VAL A 184 16.68 -5.19 -0.21
CA VAL A 184 16.75 -6.28 0.78
C VAL A 184 16.95 -5.66 2.15
N THR A 185 16.02 -5.91 3.06
CA THR A 185 16.06 -5.39 4.43
C THR A 185 15.62 -6.46 5.43
N THR A 186 15.87 -6.21 6.71
CA THR A 186 15.43 -7.06 7.82
C THR A 186 14.38 -6.31 8.62
N VAL A 187 13.24 -6.96 8.85
CA VAL A 187 12.17 -6.47 9.72
C VAL A 187 12.20 -7.28 11.02
N SER A 188 12.03 -6.59 12.15
CA SER A 188 12.24 -7.11 13.51
C SER A 188 11.00 -7.72 14.13
#